data_AF-A0A1X0NJT6-F1
#
_entry.id   AF-A0A1X0NJT6-F1
#
_cell.length_a   1.000
_cell.length_b   1.000
_cell.length_c   1.000
_cell.angle_alpha   90.00
_cell.angle_beta   90.00
_cell.angle_gamma   90.00
#
_symmetry.space_group_name_H-M   'P 1'
#
loop_
_entity.id
_entity.type
_entity.pdbx_description
1 polymer ?
#
loop_
_entity_poly.entity_id
_entity_poly.type
_entity_poly.pdbx_seq_one_letter_code
_entity_poly.pdbx_strand_id
1 'polypeptide(L)'
;MSASGMEERQDVEWAAFRAARDRRREQARLAAALAELRRREGLHRKYDEASKAHEEELAAYTVRVESQVARQPMTLSTRLTSLRSTERILMSTGHYEEAAEAHAMFNLLEQSEREAAEERKRQIVENKLLAKQRELNRRDLSSYRKVLIAQQLNSMHEDAKIRTVEKNLQHKATEMAMTHYDQRRALNLPFLVPRVFDKTNQLKAARGTQLKKLVNGDHYYVPSLCSVYEGFLGQV
;
A
#
# COMPACT_ATOMS: atom_id res chain seq x y z
N MET A 1 31.74 42.64 -27.86
CA MET A 1 30.72 42.73 -26.79
C MET A 1 31.27 43.64 -25.71
N SER A 2 30.52 44.64 -25.25
CA SER A 2 30.87 45.41 -24.05
C SER A 2 30.67 44.55 -22.80
N ALA A 3 31.41 44.82 -21.72
CA ALA A 3 31.27 44.12 -20.45
C ALA A 3 29.82 44.20 -19.90
N SER A 4 29.18 45.37 -20.02
CA SER A 4 27.79 45.57 -19.58
C SER A 4 26.78 44.69 -20.35
N GLY A 5 26.94 44.52 -21.67
CA GLY A 5 26.03 43.66 -22.45
C GLY A 5 26.20 42.16 -22.19
N MET A 6 27.29 41.73 -21.56
CA MET A 6 27.48 40.35 -21.12
C MET A 6 26.79 40.10 -19.77
N GLU A 7 26.95 41.02 -18.82
CA GLU A 7 26.37 40.92 -17.48
C GLU A 7 24.83 40.88 -17.55
N GLU A 8 24.22 41.76 -18.34
CA GLU A 8 22.78 41.78 -18.58
C GLU A 8 22.26 40.43 -19.13
N ARG A 9 22.98 39.82 -20.07
CA ARG A 9 22.61 38.50 -20.62
C ARG A 9 22.71 37.39 -19.58
N GLN A 10 23.74 37.43 -18.74
CA GLN A 10 23.93 36.45 -17.67
C GLN A 10 22.84 36.58 -16.60
N ASP A 11 22.42 37.80 -16.26
CA ASP A 11 21.34 38.05 -15.30
C ASP A 11 20.00 37.51 -15.80
N VAL A 12 19.71 37.71 -17.10
CA VAL A 12 18.53 37.12 -17.75
C VAL A 12 18.55 35.60 -17.70
N GLU A 13 19.70 34.96 -17.96
CA GLU A 13 19.86 33.51 -17.86
C GLU A 13 19.67 33.01 -16.42
N TRP A 14 20.20 33.72 -15.42
CA TRP A 14 20.00 33.38 -14.00
C TRP A 14 18.55 33.55 -13.54
N ALA A 15 17.87 34.61 -14.00
CA ALA A 15 16.46 34.81 -13.73
C ALA A 15 15.61 33.68 -14.36
N ALA A 16 15.88 33.33 -15.62
CA ALA A 16 15.22 32.23 -16.32
C ALA A 16 15.46 30.88 -15.61
N PHE A 17 16.70 30.63 -15.17
CA PHE A 17 17.07 29.42 -14.46
C PHE A 17 16.34 29.31 -13.11
N ARG A 18 16.37 30.36 -12.29
CA ARG A 18 15.70 30.36 -10.96
C ARG A 18 14.19 30.10 -11.10
N ALA A 19 13.52 30.84 -11.98
CA ALA A 19 12.08 30.66 -12.21
C ALA A 19 11.72 29.25 -12.70
N ALA A 20 12.52 28.68 -13.62
CA ALA A 20 12.26 27.34 -14.15
C ALA A 20 12.65 26.22 -13.17
N ARG A 21 13.66 26.44 -12.33
CA ARG A 21 14.11 25.49 -11.30
C ARG A 21 13.02 25.22 -10.27
N ASP A 22 12.37 26.27 -9.78
CA ASP A 22 11.37 26.13 -8.71
C ASP A 22 10.13 25.40 -9.23
N ARG A 23 9.64 25.75 -10.42
CA ARG A 23 8.60 24.97 -11.11
C ARG A 23 8.98 23.52 -11.38
N ARG A 24 10.23 23.27 -11.80
CA ARG A 24 10.68 21.90 -12.06
C ARG A 24 10.67 21.06 -10.79
N ARG A 25 10.99 21.66 -9.63
CA ARG A 25 10.89 21.01 -8.32
C ARG A 25 9.44 20.74 -7.94
N GLU A 26 8.56 21.71 -8.12
CA GLU A 26 7.12 21.55 -7.85
C GLU A 26 6.51 20.45 -8.73
N GLN A 27 6.79 20.45 -10.03
CA GLN A 27 6.35 19.40 -10.95
C GLN A 27 6.85 18.02 -10.52
N ALA A 28 8.11 17.90 -10.08
CA ALA A 28 8.67 16.65 -9.61
C ALA A 28 7.98 16.16 -8.32
N ARG A 29 7.73 17.06 -7.36
CA ARG A 29 7.02 16.74 -6.12
C ARG A 29 5.57 16.33 -6.37
N LEU A 30 4.88 17.08 -7.23
CA LEU A 30 3.49 16.78 -7.61
C LEU A 30 3.39 15.43 -8.35
N ALA A 31 4.31 15.16 -9.29
CA ALA A 31 4.35 13.88 -9.99
C ALA A 31 4.60 12.70 -9.04
N ALA A 32 5.52 12.86 -8.08
CA ALA A 32 5.79 11.87 -7.05
C ALA A 32 4.56 11.62 -6.16
N ALA A 33 3.90 12.68 -5.68
CA ALA A 33 2.70 12.56 -4.85
C ALA A 33 1.54 11.87 -5.59
N LEU A 34 1.30 12.21 -6.86
CA LEU A 34 0.29 11.55 -7.69
C LEU A 34 0.62 10.07 -7.94
N ALA A 35 1.89 9.75 -8.18
CA ALA A 35 2.34 8.38 -8.36
C ALA A 35 2.17 7.56 -7.08
N GLU A 36 2.49 8.14 -5.92
CA GLU A 36 2.29 7.54 -4.60
C GLU A 36 0.82 7.25 -4.32
N LEU A 37 -0.07 8.23 -4.55
CA LEU A 37 -1.53 8.06 -4.39
C LEU A 37 -2.07 6.91 -5.25
N ARG A 38 -1.78 6.91 -6.56
CA ARG A 38 -2.23 5.86 -7.48
C ARG A 38 -1.74 4.48 -7.07
N ARG A 39 -0.48 4.38 -6.61
CA ARG A 39 0.08 3.11 -6.13
C ARG A 39 -0.55 2.66 -4.82
N ARG A 40 -0.76 3.56 -3.87
CA ARG A 40 -1.44 3.25 -2.60
C ARG A 40 -2.85 2.73 -2.86
N GLU A 41 -3.62 3.41 -3.69
CA GLU A 41 -4.95 2.96 -4.10
C GLU A 41 -4.90 1.56 -4.73
N GLY A 42 -3.98 1.32 -5.67
CA GLY A 42 -3.82 0.02 -6.30
C GLY A 42 -3.42 -1.10 -5.33
N LEU A 43 -2.61 -0.81 -4.31
CA LEU A 43 -2.23 -1.78 -3.28
C LEU A 43 -3.40 -2.10 -2.35
N HIS A 44 -4.14 -1.08 -1.89
CA HIS A 44 -5.28 -1.28 -1.00
C HIS A 44 -6.43 -2.01 -1.71
N ARG A 45 -6.72 -1.69 -2.98
CA ARG A 45 -7.74 -2.44 -3.75
C ARG A 45 -7.42 -3.93 -3.83
N LYS A 46 -6.16 -4.29 -4.11
CA LYS A 46 -5.72 -5.70 -4.16
C LYS A 46 -5.80 -6.38 -2.80
N TYR A 47 -5.54 -5.63 -1.73
CA TYR A 47 -5.71 -6.13 -0.37
C TYR A 47 -7.18 -6.39 -0.06
N ASP A 48 -8.06 -5.43 -0.39
CA ASP A 48 -9.50 -5.57 -0.18
C ASP A 48 -10.08 -6.75 -0.97
N GLU A 49 -9.63 -6.96 -2.21
CA GLU A 49 -9.98 -8.13 -3.03
C GLU A 49 -9.53 -9.44 -2.36
N ALA A 50 -8.31 -9.47 -1.81
CA ALA A 50 -7.80 -10.66 -1.11
C ALA A 50 -8.58 -10.94 0.19
N SER A 51 -8.90 -9.90 0.97
CA SER A 51 -9.69 -10.07 2.20
C SER A 51 -11.12 -10.53 1.90
N LYS A 52 -11.75 -10.02 0.84
CA LYS A 52 -13.04 -10.56 0.37
C LYS A 52 -12.95 -12.03 -0.01
N ALA A 53 -11.90 -12.44 -0.71
CA ALA A 53 -11.69 -13.85 -1.04
C ALA A 53 -11.53 -14.73 0.21
N HIS A 54 -10.92 -14.20 1.29
CA HIS A 54 -10.84 -14.92 2.56
C HIS A 54 -12.22 -15.04 3.26
N GLU A 55 -13.07 -14.02 3.19
CA GLU A 55 -14.45 -14.08 3.70
C GLU A 55 -15.26 -15.16 2.95
N GLU A 56 -15.13 -15.21 1.63
CA GLU A 56 -15.74 -16.26 0.79
C GLU A 56 -15.18 -17.65 1.13
N GLU A 57 -13.86 -17.77 1.34
CA GLU A 57 -13.21 -19.02 1.77
C GLU A 57 -13.75 -19.49 3.12
N LEU A 58 -13.96 -18.58 4.08
CA LEU A 58 -14.54 -18.90 5.37
C LEU A 58 -15.99 -19.38 5.23
N ALA A 59 -16.81 -18.65 4.46
CA ALA A 59 -18.21 -19.02 4.24
C ALA A 59 -18.34 -20.42 3.61
N ALA A 60 -17.54 -20.70 2.58
CA ALA A 60 -17.48 -22.02 1.95
C ALA A 60 -16.99 -23.11 2.92
N TYR A 61 -16.00 -22.80 3.75
CA TYR A 61 -15.49 -23.73 4.76
C TYR A 61 -16.55 -24.04 5.83
N THR A 62 -17.34 -23.05 6.25
CA THR A 62 -18.42 -23.23 7.23
C THR A 62 -19.43 -24.26 6.77
N VAL A 63 -20.00 -24.07 5.57
CA VAL A 63 -20.98 -25.00 4.98
C VAL A 63 -20.39 -26.42 4.86
N ARG A 64 -19.11 -26.52 4.48
CA ARG A 64 -18.41 -27.80 4.38
C ARG A 64 -18.24 -28.50 5.73
N VAL A 65 -17.87 -27.77 6.78
CA VAL A 65 -17.64 -28.35 8.11
C VAL A 65 -18.96 -28.78 8.74
N GLU A 66 -20.00 -27.94 8.65
CA GLU A 66 -21.33 -28.28 9.15
C GLU A 66 -21.86 -29.56 8.48
N SER A 67 -21.80 -29.63 7.15
CA SER A 67 -22.22 -30.83 6.42
C SER A 67 -21.37 -32.07 6.74
N GLN A 68 -20.06 -31.91 6.95
CA GLN A 68 -19.18 -33.01 7.34
C GLN A 68 -19.53 -33.55 8.74
N VAL A 69 -19.76 -32.66 9.72
CA VAL A 69 -20.07 -33.05 11.10
C VAL A 69 -21.48 -33.62 11.22
N ALA A 70 -22.46 -33.07 10.48
CA ALA A 70 -23.82 -33.59 10.43
C ALA A 70 -23.87 -35.06 9.97
N ARG A 71 -22.98 -35.46 9.05
CA ARG A 71 -22.88 -36.84 8.54
C ARG A 71 -22.13 -37.80 9.46
N GLN A 72 -21.54 -37.32 10.56
CA GLN A 72 -20.81 -38.22 11.47
C GLN A 72 -21.79 -39.12 12.22
N PRO A 73 -21.56 -40.45 12.21
CA PRO A 73 -22.41 -41.38 12.93
C PRO A 73 -22.33 -41.11 14.43
N MET A 74 -23.47 -41.20 15.10
CA MET A 74 -23.54 -41.09 16.55
C MET A 74 -23.25 -42.46 17.16
N THR A 75 -22.24 -42.51 18.03
CA THR A 75 -21.93 -43.71 18.83
C THR A 75 -22.53 -43.57 20.22
N LEU A 76 -23.55 -44.38 20.50
CA LEU A 76 -24.13 -44.53 21.83
C LEU A 76 -23.21 -45.37 22.74
N SER A 77 -23.30 -45.18 24.06
CA SER A 77 -22.44 -45.90 24.99
C SER A 77 -22.88 -47.36 25.16
N THR A 78 -21.93 -48.21 25.56
CA THR A 78 -22.18 -49.62 25.88
C THR A 78 -23.11 -49.79 27.10
N ARG A 79 -23.33 -48.73 27.89
CA ARG A 79 -24.24 -48.73 29.05
C ARG A 79 -25.70 -48.84 28.64
N LEU A 80 -26.08 -48.28 27.49
CA LEU A 80 -27.42 -48.42 26.94
C LEU A 80 -27.71 -49.88 26.55
N THR A 81 -26.74 -50.56 25.94
CA THR A 81 -26.85 -52.00 25.64
C THR A 81 -26.95 -52.84 26.90
N SER A 82 -26.23 -52.52 27.98
CA SER A 82 -26.35 -53.25 29.24
C SER A 82 -27.71 -53.03 29.92
N LEU A 83 -28.21 -51.79 29.97
CA LEU A 83 -29.52 -51.47 30.56
C LEU A 83 -30.67 -52.18 29.82
N ARG A 84 -30.59 -52.23 28.49
CA ARG A 84 -31.56 -52.96 27.66
C ARG A 84 -31.48 -54.47 27.86
N SER A 85 -30.30 -55.00 28.19
CA SER A 85 -30.15 -56.42 28.53
C SER A 85 -30.71 -56.75 29.91
N THR A 86 -30.52 -55.89 30.91
CA THR A 86 -31.07 -56.07 32.26
C THR A 86 -32.59 -55.95 32.27
N GLU A 87 -33.14 -54.99 31.52
CA GLU A 87 -34.58 -54.86 31.30
C GLU A 87 -35.19 -56.17 30.79
N ARG A 88 -34.60 -56.78 29.75
CA ARG A 88 -35.06 -58.06 29.19
C ARG A 88 -35.00 -59.20 30.20
N ILE A 89 -33.94 -59.27 31.01
CA ILE A 89 -33.79 -60.29 32.04
C ILE A 89 -34.89 -60.12 33.11
N LEU A 90 -35.12 -58.89 33.60
CA LEU A 90 -36.14 -58.59 34.61
C LEU A 90 -37.56 -58.87 34.12
N MET A 91 -37.86 -58.57 32.85
CA MET A 91 -39.14 -58.96 32.24
C MET A 91 -39.29 -60.48 32.18
N SER A 92 -38.21 -61.22 31.87
CA SER A 92 -38.26 -62.68 31.75
C SER A 92 -38.42 -63.40 33.10
N THR A 93 -37.94 -62.79 34.19
CA THR A 93 -38.06 -63.35 35.55
C THR A 93 -39.30 -62.89 36.30
N GLY A 94 -40.17 -62.08 35.67
CA GLY A 94 -41.46 -61.64 36.23
C GLY A 94 -41.38 -60.41 37.14
N HIS A 95 -40.24 -59.73 37.19
CA HIS A 95 -40.02 -58.50 37.94
C HIS A 95 -40.41 -57.26 37.12
N TYR A 96 -41.71 -57.08 36.90
CA TYR A 96 -42.21 -56.06 35.97
C TYR A 96 -42.00 -54.61 36.43
N GLU A 97 -42.09 -54.33 37.74
CA GLU A 97 -41.87 -52.98 38.28
C GLU A 97 -40.41 -52.55 38.08
N GLU A 98 -39.46 -53.41 38.45
CA GLU A 98 -38.01 -53.20 38.27
C GLU A 98 -37.64 -53.10 36.77
N ALA A 99 -38.32 -53.86 35.90
CA ALA A 99 -38.14 -53.75 34.46
C ALA A 99 -38.63 -52.40 33.92
N ALA A 100 -39.75 -51.87 34.44
CA ALA A 100 -40.27 -50.55 34.07
C ALA A 100 -39.33 -49.42 34.50
N GLU A 101 -38.71 -49.54 35.69
CA GLU A 101 -37.68 -48.61 36.16
C GLU A 101 -36.43 -48.65 35.27
N ALA A 102 -35.96 -49.84 34.89
CA ALA A 102 -34.84 -50.01 33.97
C ALA A 102 -35.14 -49.39 32.59
N HIS A 103 -36.37 -49.52 32.10
CA HIS A 103 -36.82 -48.91 30.86
C HIS A 103 -36.85 -47.38 30.94
N ALA A 104 -37.38 -46.81 32.04
CA ALA A 104 -37.38 -45.37 32.26
C ALA A 104 -35.95 -44.80 32.31
N MET A 105 -35.03 -45.50 33.01
CA MET A 105 -33.61 -45.15 33.04
C MET A 105 -32.95 -45.23 31.66
N PHE A 106 -33.26 -46.25 30.86
CA PHE A 106 -32.75 -46.38 29.50
C PHE A 106 -33.14 -45.16 28.65
N ASN A 107 -34.42 -44.77 28.68
CA ASN A 107 -34.91 -43.63 27.90
C ASN A 107 -34.25 -42.31 28.32
N LEU A 108 -34.10 -42.09 29.64
CA LEU A 108 -33.44 -40.91 30.18
C LEU A 108 -31.95 -40.85 29.79
N LEU A 109 -31.25 -41.99 29.88
CA LEU A 109 -29.86 -42.08 29.46
C LEU A 109 -29.71 -41.84 27.96
N GLU A 110 -30.58 -42.44 27.13
CA GLU A 110 -30.55 -42.29 25.68
C GLU A 110 -30.75 -40.82 25.25
N GLN A 111 -31.67 -40.11 25.90
CA GLN A 111 -31.88 -38.68 25.67
C GLN A 111 -30.64 -37.87 26.04
N SER A 112 -30.08 -38.10 27.24
CA SER A 112 -28.88 -37.36 27.70
C SER A 112 -27.66 -37.62 26.82
N GLU A 113 -27.47 -38.85 26.32
CA GLU A 113 -26.38 -39.18 25.41
C GLU A 113 -26.56 -38.54 24.03
N ARG A 114 -27.81 -38.44 23.54
CA ARG A 114 -28.13 -37.71 22.30
C ARG A 114 -27.84 -36.23 22.41
N GLU A 115 -28.27 -35.58 23.48
CA GLU A 115 -27.98 -34.17 23.74
C GLU A 115 -26.47 -33.92 23.84
N ALA A 116 -25.77 -34.73 24.64
CA ALA A 116 -24.33 -34.61 24.80
C ALA A 116 -23.56 -34.85 23.47
N ALA A 117 -24.04 -35.73 22.60
CA ALA A 117 -23.41 -35.95 21.29
C ALA A 117 -23.64 -34.78 20.34
N GLU A 118 -24.83 -34.19 20.32
CA GLU A 118 -25.12 -32.99 19.52
C GLU A 118 -24.29 -31.79 20.00
N GLU A 119 -24.12 -31.62 21.31
CA GLU A 119 -23.23 -30.59 21.86
C GLU A 119 -21.77 -30.81 21.48
N ARG A 120 -21.28 -32.05 21.53
CA ARG A 120 -19.93 -32.38 21.04
C ARG A 120 -19.78 -32.05 19.56
N LYS A 121 -20.78 -32.34 18.74
CA LYS A 121 -20.77 -31.98 17.30
C LYS A 121 -20.70 -30.46 17.12
N ARG A 122 -21.51 -29.69 17.84
CA ARG A 122 -21.47 -28.21 17.84
C ARG A 122 -20.08 -27.69 18.22
N GLN A 123 -19.51 -28.19 19.31
CA GLN A 123 -18.15 -27.83 19.75
C GLN A 123 -17.09 -28.17 18.70
N ILE A 124 -17.20 -29.31 18.00
CA ILE A 124 -16.29 -29.68 16.92
C ILE A 124 -16.38 -28.69 15.77
N VAL A 125 -17.59 -28.30 15.37
CA VAL A 125 -17.80 -27.28 14.31
C VAL A 125 -17.17 -25.97 14.75
N GLU A 126 -17.53 -25.45 15.93
CA GLU A 126 -17.00 -24.19 16.47
C GLU A 126 -15.47 -24.17 16.52
N ASN A 127 -14.86 -25.22 17.05
CA ASN A 127 -13.39 -25.33 17.12
C ASN A 127 -12.74 -25.31 15.74
N LYS A 128 -13.33 -26.00 14.75
CA LYS A 128 -12.84 -25.99 13.36
C LYS A 128 -13.00 -24.62 12.72
N LEU A 129 -14.11 -23.93 12.94
CA LEU A 129 -14.34 -22.57 12.43
C LEU A 129 -13.36 -21.58 13.05
N LEU A 130 -13.15 -21.64 14.37
CA LEU A 130 -12.18 -20.79 15.07
C LEU A 130 -10.76 -21.03 14.57
N ALA A 131 -10.37 -22.28 14.34
CA ALA A 131 -9.06 -22.61 13.76
C ALA A 131 -8.90 -22.00 12.36
N LYS A 132 -9.94 -22.11 11.51
CA LYS A 132 -9.93 -21.53 10.17
C LYS A 132 -9.88 -20.00 10.19
N GLN A 133 -10.68 -19.36 11.05
CA GLN A 133 -10.65 -17.91 11.22
C GLN A 133 -9.25 -17.42 11.62
N ARG A 134 -8.60 -18.10 12.57
CA ARG A 134 -7.23 -17.75 12.99
C ARG A 134 -6.23 -17.90 11.86
N GLU A 135 -6.37 -18.92 11.02
CA GLU A 135 -5.54 -19.10 9.84
C GLU A 135 -5.72 -17.93 8.85
N LEU A 136 -6.96 -17.58 8.51
CA LEU A 136 -7.27 -16.49 7.60
C LEU A 136 -6.77 -15.14 8.14
N ASN A 137 -7.04 -14.84 9.42
CA ASN A 137 -6.53 -13.63 10.07
C ASN A 137 -4.99 -13.52 9.98
N ARG A 138 -4.25 -14.64 10.11
CA ARG A 138 -2.78 -14.64 9.93
C ARG A 138 -2.38 -14.33 8.49
N ARG A 139 -3.12 -14.85 7.50
CA ARG A 139 -2.91 -14.57 6.08
C ARG A 139 -3.23 -13.11 5.75
N ASP A 140 -4.31 -12.56 6.29
CA ASP A 140 -4.67 -11.15 6.16
C ASP A 140 -3.58 -10.23 6.72
N LEU A 141 -3.15 -10.48 7.96
CA LEU A 141 -2.07 -9.69 8.59
C LEU A 141 -0.76 -9.77 7.79
N SER A 142 -0.41 -10.95 7.28
CA SER A 142 0.76 -11.13 6.42
C SER A 142 0.62 -10.36 5.11
N SER A 143 -0.55 -10.39 4.49
CA SER A 143 -0.86 -9.67 3.26
C SER A 143 -0.83 -8.16 3.46
N TYR A 144 -1.41 -7.67 4.55
CA TYR A 144 -1.38 -6.27 4.94
C TYR A 144 0.06 -5.78 5.21
N ARG A 145 0.87 -6.60 5.90
CA ARG A 145 2.30 -6.29 6.10
C ARG A 145 3.04 -6.10 4.78
N LYS A 146 2.75 -6.92 3.76
CA LYS A 146 3.35 -6.75 2.42
C LYS A 146 2.93 -5.43 1.77
N VAL A 147 1.67 -5.00 1.95
CA VAL A 147 1.19 -3.69 1.48
C VAL A 147 1.98 -2.57 2.14
N LEU A 148 2.15 -2.59 3.46
CA LEU A 148 2.91 -1.57 4.19
C LEU A 148 4.38 -1.49 3.73
N ILE A 149 5.04 -2.64 3.57
CA ILE A 149 6.42 -2.68 3.07
C ILE A 149 6.49 -2.11 1.64
N ALA A 150 5.55 -2.48 0.77
CA ALA A 150 5.50 -1.96 -0.59
C ALA A 150 5.26 -0.44 -0.62
N GLN A 151 4.43 0.10 0.28
CA GLN A 151 4.22 1.54 0.42
C GLN A 151 5.50 2.25 0.85
N GLN A 152 6.21 1.72 1.84
CA GLN A 152 7.46 2.29 2.33
C GLN A 152 8.57 2.27 1.26
N LEU A 153 8.72 1.16 0.53
CA LEU A 153 9.69 1.08 -0.56
C LEU A 153 9.35 2.07 -1.69
N ASN A 154 8.06 2.25 -1.99
CA ASN A 154 7.62 3.22 -2.97
C ASN A 154 7.90 4.65 -2.54
N SER A 155 7.63 5.05 -1.29
CA SER A 155 7.94 6.40 -0.81
C SER A 155 9.44 6.69 -0.88
N MET A 156 10.27 5.74 -0.45
CA MET A 156 11.73 5.84 -0.58
C MET A 156 12.18 6.01 -2.04
N HIS A 157 11.53 5.31 -2.97
CA HIS A 157 11.85 5.40 -4.39
C HIS A 157 11.45 6.75 -5.00
N GLU A 158 10.26 7.26 -4.67
CA GLU A 158 9.82 8.58 -5.14
C GLU A 158 10.67 9.70 -4.53
N ASP A 159 11.04 9.61 -3.26
CA ASP A 159 11.99 10.53 -2.61
C ASP A 159 13.35 10.52 -3.30
N ALA A 160 13.86 9.33 -3.65
CA ALA A 160 15.10 9.20 -4.39
C ALA A 160 15.02 9.92 -5.76
N LYS A 161 13.90 9.81 -6.47
CA LYS A 161 13.69 10.56 -7.73
C LYS A 161 13.71 12.06 -7.50
N ILE A 162 13.01 12.57 -6.49
CA ILE A 162 13.03 14.01 -6.17
C ILE A 162 14.46 14.48 -5.89
N ARG A 163 15.21 13.75 -5.06
CA ARG A 163 16.63 14.05 -4.77
C ARG A 163 17.50 14.04 -6.02
N THR A 164 17.27 13.12 -6.96
CA THR A 164 18.03 13.09 -8.23
C THR A 164 17.74 14.33 -9.09
N VAL A 165 16.49 14.78 -9.15
CA VAL A 165 16.11 16.01 -9.84
C VAL A 165 16.79 17.22 -9.18
N GLU A 166 16.77 17.30 -7.85
CA GLU A 166 17.40 18.39 -7.11
C GLU A 166 18.92 18.45 -7.33
N LYS A 167 19.61 17.31 -7.25
CA LYS A 167 21.06 17.22 -7.54
C LYS A 167 21.38 17.61 -8.98
N ASN A 168 20.57 17.18 -9.95
CA ASN A 168 20.75 17.54 -11.35
C ASN A 168 20.58 19.06 -11.56
N LEU A 169 19.63 19.68 -10.87
CA LEU A 169 19.44 21.14 -10.92
C LEU A 169 20.61 21.88 -10.26
N GLN A 170 21.11 21.40 -9.12
CA GLN A 170 22.30 21.96 -8.46
C GLN A 170 23.53 21.88 -9.37
N HIS A 171 23.77 20.72 -9.99
CA HIS A 171 24.87 20.53 -10.92
C HIS A 171 24.78 21.48 -12.12
N LYS A 172 23.59 21.66 -12.71
CA LYS A 172 23.41 22.64 -13.80
C LYS A 172 23.66 24.08 -13.34
N ALA A 173 23.30 24.43 -12.12
CA ALA A 173 23.59 25.74 -11.56
C ALA A 173 25.10 25.97 -11.38
N THR A 174 25.84 24.97 -10.88
CA THR A 174 27.29 25.08 -10.72
C THR A 174 28.02 25.15 -12.06
N GLU A 175 27.61 24.36 -13.05
CA GLU A 175 28.14 24.47 -14.42
C GLU A 175 27.94 25.88 -14.98
N MET A 176 26.72 26.42 -14.85
CA MET A 176 26.39 27.74 -15.37
C MET A 176 27.20 28.84 -14.66
N ALA A 177 27.33 28.78 -13.33
CA ALA A 177 28.14 29.71 -12.55
C ALA A 177 29.61 29.72 -12.96
N MET A 178 30.21 28.54 -13.14
CA MET A 178 31.60 28.43 -13.59
C MET A 178 31.78 29.02 -14.99
N THR A 179 30.87 28.71 -15.92
CA THR A 179 30.97 29.26 -17.28
C THR A 179 30.78 30.77 -17.33
N HIS A 180 29.87 31.34 -16.53
CA HIS A 180 29.68 32.79 -16.44
C HIS A 180 30.92 33.47 -15.84
N TYR A 181 31.52 32.86 -14.82
CA TYR A 181 32.79 33.32 -14.23
C TYR A 181 33.93 33.33 -15.26
N ASP A 182 34.10 32.23 -16.00
CA ASP A 182 35.14 32.13 -17.03
C ASP A 182 34.93 33.14 -18.16
N GLN A 183 33.67 33.39 -18.57
CA GLN A 183 33.30 34.41 -19.56
C GLN A 183 33.69 35.82 -19.11
N ARG A 184 33.43 36.17 -17.85
CA ARG A 184 33.85 37.46 -17.28
C ARG A 184 35.37 37.56 -17.23
N ARG A 185 36.05 36.48 -16.84
CA ARG A 185 37.51 36.44 -16.79
C ARG A 185 38.16 36.60 -18.17
N ALA A 186 37.56 36.04 -19.22
CA ALA A 186 38.03 36.14 -20.60
C ALA A 186 38.00 37.58 -21.14
N LEU A 187 37.19 38.48 -20.58
CA LEU A 187 37.22 39.91 -20.93
C LEU A 187 38.56 40.56 -20.59
N ASN A 188 39.20 40.11 -19.51
CA ASN A 188 40.49 40.62 -19.04
C ASN A 188 41.68 39.80 -19.58
N LEU A 189 41.43 38.59 -20.10
CA LEU A 189 42.46 37.64 -20.56
C LEU A 189 42.09 37.12 -21.97
N PRO A 190 42.48 37.82 -23.05
CA PRO A 190 42.01 37.54 -24.42
C PRO A 190 42.36 36.14 -24.95
N PHE A 191 43.45 35.54 -24.48
CA PHE A 191 43.87 34.19 -24.88
C PHE A 191 42.90 33.08 -24.39
N LEU A 192 42.03 33.37 -23.41
CA LEU A 192 41.00 32.44 -22.95
C LEU A 192 39.75 32.44 -23.84
N VAL A 193 39.56 33.47 -24.68
CA VAL A 193 38.34 33.68 -25.47
C VAL A 193 37.96 32.47 -26.34
N PRO A 194 38.88 31.84 -27.11
CA PRO A 194 38.51 30.71 -27.96
C PRO A 194 37.90 29.55 -27.15
N ARG A 195 38.50 29.23 -26.00
CA ARG A 195 38.08 28.13 -25.13
C ARG A 195 36.79 28.43 -24.36
N VAL A 196 36.62 29.66 -23.91
CA VAL A 196 35.50 30.05 -23.03
C VAL A 196 34.20 30.27 -23.81
N PHE A 197 34.30 30.69 -25.07
CA PHE A 197 33.14 30.90 -25.95
C PHE A 197 32.88 29.73 -26.89
N ASP A 198 33.46 28.56 -26.64
CA ASP A 198 33.14 27.33 -27.34
C ASP A 198 31.64 26.98 -27.24
N LYS A 199 31.14 26.28 -28.26
CA LYS A 199 29.71 25.88 -28.36
C LYS A 199 29.22 25.14 -27.11
N THR A 200 30.07 24.32 -26.50
CA THR A 200 29.75 23.58 -25.27
C THR A 200 29.57 24.51 -24.07
N ASN A 201 30.43 25.51 -23.91
CA ASN A 201 30.36 26.49 -22.83
C ASN A 201 29.22 27.49 -23.03
N GLN A 202 28.90 27.84 -24.29
CA GLN A 202 27.70 28.61 -24.60
C GLN A 202 26.42 27.85 -24.18
N LEU A 203 26.35 26.54 -24.43
CA LEU A 203 25.21 25.72 -24.01
C LEU A 203 25.10 25.60 -22.48
N LYS A 204 26.22 25.58 -21.76
CA LYS A 204 26.26 25.60 -20.28
C LYS A 204 25.86 26.97 -19.73
N ALA A 205 26.26 28.06 -20.37
CA ALA A 205 25.86 29.41 -20.01
C ALA A 205 24.36 29.68 -20.26
N ALA A 206 23.77 29.02 -21.27
CA ALA A 206 22.36 29.10 -21.66
C ALA A 206 21.46 28.02 -21.02
N ARG A 207 21.87 27.45 -19.88
CA ARG A 207 21.08 26.42 -19.17
C ARG A 207 19.75 26.96 -18.64
N GLY A 208 19.67 28.25 -18.32
CA GLY A 208 18.46 28.91 -17.83
C GLY A 208 17.35 28.89 -18.86
N THR A 209 17.64 29.38 -20.06
CA THR A 209 16.70 29.36 -21.19
C THR A 209 16.34 27.94 -21.63
N GLN A 210 17.29 27.00 -21.65
CA GLN A 210 17.01 25.58 -21.92
C GLN A 210 16.03 24.97 -20.90
N LEU A 211 16.26 25.21 -19.60
CA LEU A 211 15.38 24.71 -18.55
C LEU A 211 14.00 25.36 -18.63
N LYS A 212 13.94 26.66 -18.91
CA LYS A 212 12.69 27.41 -19.10
C LYS A 212 11.86 26.85 -20.26
N LYS A 213 12.50 26.51 -21.39
CA LYS A 213 11.85 25.84 -22.53
C LYS A 213 11.37 24.44 -22.16
N LEU A 214 12.16 23.67 -21.42
CA LEU A 214 11.79 22.32 -20.99
C LEU A 214 10.58 22.32 -20.05
N VAL A 215 10.45 23.33 -19.18
CA VAL A 215 9.36 23.42 -18.20
C VAL A 215 8.07 23.98 -18.80
N ASN A 216 8.16 24.94 -19.72
CA ASN A 216 6.99 25.64 -20.27
C ASN A 216 6.65 25.24 -21.72
N GLY A 217 7.47 24.41 -22.37
CA GLY A 217 7.38 24.13 -23.80
C GLY A 217 7.74 25.35 -24.66
N ASP A 218 7.16 25.42 -25.86
CA ASP A 218 7.26 26.57 -26.77
C ASP A 218 6.34 27.74 -26.39
N HIS A 219 5.59 27.59 -25.29
CA HIS A 219 4.69 28.63 -24.80
C HIS A 219 5.43 29.63 -23.92
N TYR A 220 5.23 30.92 -24.18
CA TYR A 220 5.64 31.97 -23.25
C TYR A 220 4.85 31.81 -21.96
N TYR A 221 5.56 31.65 -20.84
CA TYR A 221 4.91 31.67 -19.53
C TYR A 221 4.31 33.06 -19.30
N VAL A 222 2.98 33.14 -19.36
CA VAL A 222 2.21 34.27 -18.85
C VAL A 222 1.89 33.95 -17.39
N PRO A 223 2.36 34.73 -16.41
CA PRO A 223 1.97 34.55 -15.02
C PRO A 223 0.44 34.59 -14.90
N SER A 224 -0.16 33.72 -14.10
CA SER A 224 -1.60 33.82 -13.84
C SER A 224 -1.89 35.17 -13.19
N LEU A 225 -3.05 35.78 -13.48
CA LEU A 225 -3.45 37.06 -12.88
C LEU A 225 -3.34 37.02 -11.35
N CYS A 226 -3.67 35.89 -10.72
CA CYS A 226 -3.49 35.69 -9.28
C CYS A 226 -2.04 35.90 -8.80
N SER A 227 -1.05 35.36 -9.52
CA SER A 227 0.38 35.55 -9.17
C SER A 227 0.86 36.99 -9.36
N VAL A 228 0.23 37.74 -10.27
CA VAL A 228 0.52 39.17 -10.47
C VAL A 228 -0.06 39.98 -9.31
N TYR A 229 -1.30 39.70 -8.89
CA TYR A 229 -1.96 40.43 -7.80
C TYR A 229 -1.38 40.13 -6.42
N GLU A 230 -0.92 38.91 -6.14
CA GLU A 230 -0.22 38.60 -4.87
C GLU A 230 1.07 39.42 -4.69
N GLY A 231 1.79 39.70 -5.77
CA GLY A 231 2.98 40.57 -5.73
C GLY A 231 2.67 42.04 -5.40
N PHE A 232 1.46 42.51 -5.71
CA PHE A 232 1.00 43.86 -5.37
C PHE A 232 0.39 43.94 -3.96
N LEU A 233 -0.16 42.84 -3.44
CA LEU A 233 -0.78 42.79 -2.11
C LEU A 233 0.23 42.53 -0.98
N GLY A 234 1.42 42.02 -1.27
CA GLY A 234 2.49 41.82 -0.29
C GLY A 234 3.41 43.03 -0.03
N GLN A 235 3.10 44.21 -0.59
CA GLN A 235 3.88 45.45 -0.46
C GLN A 235 3.18 46.56 0.34
N VAL A 236 2.11 46.23 1.09
CA VAL A 236 1.49 47.11 2.11
C VAL A 236 1.88 46.59 3.49
#